data_AF-A0A1E3PRM5-F1
#
_entry.id   AF-A0A1E3PRM5-F1
#
_cell.length_a   1.000
_cell.length_b   1.000
_cell.length_c   1.000
_cell.angle_alpha   90.00
_cell.angle_beta   90.00
_cell.angle_gamma   90.00
#
_symmetry.space_group_name_H-M   'P 1'
#
loop_
_entity.id
_entity.type
_entity.pdbx_description
1 polymer ?
#
loop_
_entity_poly.entity_id
_entity_poly.type
_entity_poly.pdbx_seq_one_letter_code
_entity_poly.pdbx_strand_id
1 'polypeptide(L)'
;MVLNKQITKQISALNRICRGPGAVKLPNDITGLKLQFKYQNSNGHMGAKKFWRETLPQIQFHNPAIPMAVIRTEAATVEENQTIPATLLVRYSNGEEKSLDIKEKHSSVILNEFIQLTKAQKVAEKDIPYLREFANMN
;
A
#
# COMPACT_ATOMS: atom_id res chain seq x y z
N MET A 1 -2.98 -34.78 12.60
CA MET A 1 -1.64 -34.19 12.84
C MET A 1 -1.82 -32.67 12.89
N VAL A 2 -1.52 -32.02 14.01
CA VAL A 2 -1.75 -30.57 14.17
C VAL A 2 -0.62 -29.82 13.45
N LEU A 3 -0.98 -28.95 12.50
CA LEU A 3 -0.04 -28.12 11.76
C LEU A 3 0.76 -27.20 12.70
N ASN A 4 2.02 -26.97 12.34
CA ASN A 4 2.87 -26.03 13.06
C ASN A 4 2.26 -24.61 12.97
N LYS A 5 1.89 -24.06 14.13
CA LYS A 5 1.32 -22.70 14.30
C LYS A 5 2.10 -21.60 13.56
N GLN A 6 3.40 -21.78 13.35
CA GLN A 6 4.23 -20.83 12.60
C GLN A 6 3.87 -20.78 11.11
N ILE A 7 3.61 -21.94 10.49
CA ILE A 7 3.27 -22.05 9.06
C ILE A 7 1.92 -21.40 8.79
N THR A 8 0.91 -21.65 9.64
CA THR A 8 -0.41 -21.02 9.50
C THR A 8 -0.34 -19.50 9.59
N LYS A 9 0.52 -18.96 10.47
CA LYS A 9 0.76 -17.50 10.57
C LYS A 9 1.38 -16.94 9.29
N GLN A 10 2.35 -17.63 8.70
CA GLN A 10 3.00 -17.22 7.46
C GLN A 10 2.01 -17.25 6.27
N ILE A 11 1.21 -18.30 6.14
CA ILE A 11 0.15 -18.39 5.13
C ILE A 11 -0.83 -17.23 5.26
N SER A 12 -1.28 -16.93 6.49
CA SER A 12 -2.16 -15.78 6.75
C SER A 12 -1.51 -14.45 6.34
N ALA A 13 -0.23 -14.26 6.64
CA ALA A 13 0.50 -13.05 6.27
C ALA A 13 0.64 -12.90 4.75
N LEU A 14 0.99 -13.96 4.03
CA LEU A 14 1.08 -13.95 2.56
C LEU A 14 -0.28 -13.66 1.93
N ASN A 15 -1.34 -14.31 2.40
CA ASN A 15 -2.69 -14.05 1.90
C ASN A 15 -3.13 -12.59 2.09
N ARG A 16 -2.67 -11.89 3.15
CA ARG A 16 -2.94 -10.46 3.35
C ARG A 16 -2.20 -9.54 2.37
N ILE A 17 -1.04 -9.98 1.87
CA ILE A 17 -0.25 -9.23 0.87
C ILE A 17 -0.82 -9.49 -0.52
N CYS A 18 -1.21 -10.72 -0.84
CA CYS A 18 -1.71 -11.03 -2.17
C CYS A 18 -3.15 -10.54 -2.40
N ARG A 19 -3.99 -10.57 -1.35
CA ARG A 19 -5.44 -10.33 -1.42
C ARG A 19 -5.83 -9.06 -0.70
N GLY A 20 -6.80 -8.33 -1.25
CA GLY A 20 -7.41 -7.19 -0.58
C GLY A 20 -7.82 -6.08 -1.54
N PRO A 21 -8.28 -4.94 -1.01
CA PRO A 21 -8.72 -3.83 -1.82
C PRO A 21 -7.57 -3.19 -2.63
N GLY A 22 -6.31 -3.32 -2.17
CA GLY A 22 -5.11 -2.86 -2.86
C GLY A 22 -4.57 -3.81 -3.94
N ALA A 23 -5.26 -4.92 -4.22
CA ALA A 23 -4.88 -5.83 -5.31
C ALA A 23 -5.26 -5.22 -6.68
N VAL A 24 -4.42 -4.30 -7.15
CA VAL A 24 -4.61 -3.55 -8.40
C VAL A 24 -3.38 -3.65 -9.29
N LYS A 25 -3.58 -3.67 -10.60
CA LYS A 25 -2.52 -3.51 -11.61
C LYS A 25 -2.46 -2.06 -12.06
N LEU A 26 -1.27 -1.50 -12.00
CA LEU A 26 -0.97 -0.16 -12.47
C LEU A 26 -0.76 -0.18 -13.99
N PRO A 27 -1.21 0.86 -14.70
CA PRO A 27 -0.87 1.03 -16.10
C PRO A 27 0.64 1.28 -16.30
N ASN A 28 1.12 0.96 -17.51
CA ASN A 28 2.54 1.04 -17.88
C ASN A 28 3.09 2.48 -17.94
N ASP A 29 2.21 3.48 -17.88
CA ASP A 29 2.60 4.88 -17.83
C ASP A 29 3.16 5.28 -16.46
N ILE A 30 2.96 4.49 -15.41
CA ILE A 30 3.47 4.76 -14.06
C ILE A 30 4.84 4.11 -13.87
N THR A 31 5.82 4.92 -13.46
CA THR A 31 7.22 4.50 -13.30
C THR A 31 7.68 4.43 -11.85
N GLY A 32 6.94 5.02 -10.91
CA GLY A 32 7.31 4.95 -9.49
C GLY A 32 6.29 5.59 -8.57
N LEU A 33 6.34 5.19 -7.30
CA LEU A 33 5.54 5.78 -6.23
C LEU A 33 6.43 6.25 -5.09
N LYS A 34 6.06 7.36 -4.44
CA LYS A 34 6.73 7.84 -3.24
C LYS A 34 5.68 8.27 -2.22
N LEU A 35 5.66 7.59 -1.08
CA LEU A 35 4.78 7.87 0.05
C LEU A 35 5.58 8.59 1.13
N GLN A 36 5.17 9.80 1.50
CA GLN A 36 5.80 10.60 2.54
C GLN A 36 4.79 10.90 3.66
N PHE A 37 5.17 10.60 4.91
CA PHE A 37 4.37 10.95 6.10
C PHE A 37 5.26 10.87 7.35
N LYS A 38 4.81 11.41 8.48
CA LYS A 38 5.63 11.39 9.70
C LYS A 38 5.56 10.06 10.48
N TYR A 39 6.47 9.87 11.43
CA TYR A 39 6.48 8.68 12.29
C TYR A 39 5.28 8.63 13.24
N GLN A 40 4.94 9.77 13.86
CA GLN A 40 3.85 9.90 14.82
C GLN A 40 2.47 9.84 14.14
N ASN A 41 1.48 9.28 14.85
CA ASN A 41 0.11 9.16 14.34
C ASN A 41 -0.72 10.45 14.48
N SER A 42 -0.19 11.48 15.14
CA SER A 42 -0.86 12.77 15.38
C SER A 42 -1.18 13.50 14.07
N ASN A 43 -2.06 14.51 14.10
CA ASN A 43 -2.34 15.43 12.99
C ASN A 43 -2.76 14.74 11.67
N GLY A 44 -3.57 13.68 11.74
CA GLY A 44 -4.15 13.06 10.55
C GLY A 44 -3.23 12.12 9.76
N HIS A 45 -2.09 11.68 10.30
CA HIS A 45 -1.16 10.79 9.57
C HIS A 45 -1.50 9.29 9.71
N MET A 46 -2.50 8.92 10.52
CA MET A 46 -2.87 7.52 10.74
C MET A 46 -3.35 6.83 9.44
N GLY A 47 -4.05 7.54 8.56
CA GLY A 47 -4.48 7.01 7.26
C GLY A 47 -3.31 6.58 6.39
N ALA A 48 -2.30 7.45 6.25
CA ALA A 48 -1.08 7.17 5.51
C ALA A 48 -0.34 5.94 6.07
N LYS A 49 -0.26 5.81 7.41
CA LYS A 49 0.35 4.64 8.05
C LYS A 49 -0.42 3.35 7.79
N LYS A 50 -1.75 3.36 7.83
CA LYS A 50 -2.56 2.18 7.48
C LYS A 50 -2.38 1.83 6.00
N PHE A 51 -2.44 2.84 5.13
CA PHE A 51 -2.20 2.65 3.69
C PHE A 51 -0.84 2.01 3.43
N TRP A 52 0.23 2.48 4.08
CA TRP A 52 1.57 1.89 3.98
C TRP A 52 1.62 0.43 4.45
N ARG A 53 0.97 0.08 5.58
CA ARG A 53 1.10 -1.26 6.16
C ARG A 53 0.20 -2.31 5.53
N GLU A 54 -0.95 -1.90 5.01
CA GLU A 54 -1.99 -2.82 4.55
C GLU A 54 -2.16 -2.77 3.04
N THR A 55 -2.18 -1.58 2.44
CA THR A 55 -2.54 -1.39 1.02
C THR A 55 -1.32 -1.37 0.10
N LEU A 56 -0.29 -0.59 0.43
CA LEU A 56 0.90 -0.46 -0.41
C LEU A 56 1.62 -1.79 -0.70
N PRO A 57 1.74 -2.74 0.26
CA PRO A 57 2.35 -4.04 -0.01
C PRO A 57 1.51 -4.87 -1.00
N GLN A 58 0.18 -4.73 -0.97
CA GLN A 58 -0.71 -5.38 -1.93
C GLN A 58 -0.48 -4.82 -3.34
N ILE A 59 -0.37 -3.49 -3.46
CA ILE A 59 -0.06 -2.85 -4.74
C ILE A 59 1.32 -3.32 -5.23
N GLN A 60 2.35 -3.34 -4.38
CA GLN A 60 3.68 -3.77 -4.78
C GLN A 60 3.73 -5.24 -5.24
N PHE A 61 2.99 -6.13 -4.57
CA PHE A 61 2.93 -7.54 -4.93
C PHE A 61 2.45 -7.75 -6.37
N HIS A 62 1.44 -6.99 -6.80
CA HIS A 62 0.91 -7.07 -8.16
C HIS A 62 1.68 -6.23 -9.19
N ASN A 63 2.61 -5.39 -8.73
CA ASN A 63 3.40 -4.47 -9.57
C ASN A 63 4.90 -4.48 -9.16
N PRO A 64 5.59 -5.63 -9.21
CA PRO A 64 6.93 -5.76 -8.66
C PRO A 64 8.00 -4.94 -9.39
N ALA A 65 7.76 -4.57 -10.65
CA ALA A 65 8.68 -3.76 -11.45
C ALA A 65 8.65 -2.26 -11.09
N ILE A 66 7.61 -1.79 -10.41
CA ILE A 66 7.44 -0.37 -10.08
C ILE A 66 8.08 -0.10 -8.71
N PRO A 67 9.15 0.71 -8.63
CA PRO A 67 9.75 1.08 -7.35
C PRO A 67 8.78 1.91 -6.51
N MET A 68 8.62 1.51 -5.25
CA MET A 68 7.79 2.22 -4.26
C MET A 68 8.66 2.64 -3.08
N ALA A 69 8.88 3.93 -2.93
CA ALA A 69 9.66 4.50 -1.83
C ALA A 69 8.74 4.99 -0.70
N VAL A 70 9.17 4.78 0.54
CA VAL A 70 8.46 5.29 1.72
C VAL A 70 9.42 6.14 2.54
N ILE A 71 9.11 7.43 2.67
CA ILE A 71 9.88 8.39 3.45
C ILE A 71 9.10 8.69 4.72
N ARG A 72 9.73 8.40 5.85
CA ARG A 72 9.17 8.73 7.16
C ARG A 72 10.02 9.80 7.83
N THR A 73 9.38 10.87 8.25
CA THR A 73 10.04 12.02 8.90
C THR A 73 9.70 12.04 10.38
N GLU A 74 10.68 12.25 11.24
CA GLU A 74 10.44 12.49 12.67
C GLU A 74 10.23 13.99 12.89
N ALA A 75 9.18 14.36 13.63
CA ALA A 75 9.02 15.73 14.13
C ALA A 75 9.78 15.85 15.45
N ALA A 76 10.77 16.75 15.51
CA ALA A 76 11.51 17.05 16.73
C ALA A 76 10.80 18.14 17.54
N THR A 77 10.14 19.09 16.87
CA THR A 77 9.40 20.19 17.51
C THR A 77 7.88 20.08 17.29
N VAL A 78 7.12 20.81 18.11
CA VAL A 78 5.64 20.88 17.99
C VAL A 78 5.22 21.53 16.67
N GLU A 79 5.97 22.52 16.21
CA GLU A 79 5.72 23.23 14.95
C GLU A 79 5.96 22.33 13.73
N GLU A 80 7.08 21.59 13.72
CA GLU A 80 7.37 20.59 12.67
C GLU A 80 6.28 19.51 12.59
N ASN A 81 5.71 19.12 13.73
CA ASN A 81 4.63 18.13 13.79
C ASN A 81 3.40 18.55 12.96
N GLN A 82 3.18 19.86 12.83
CA GLN A 82 2.07 20.42 12.06
C GLN A 82 2.40 20.56 10.58
N THR A 83 3.64 20.94 10.27
CA THR A 83 4.11 21.28 8.92
C THR A 83 4.45 20.05 8.05
N ILE A 84 4.84 18.91 8.64
CA ILE A 84 5.20 17.73 7.83
C ILE A 84 3.99 17.28 6.98
N PRO A 85 4.16 17.19 5.64
CA PRO A 85 3.09 16.76 4.76
C PRO A 85 2.85 15.24 4.85
N ALA A 86 1.61 14.84 4.56
CA ALA A 86 1.29 13.45 4.26
C ALA A 86 0.91 13.39 2.78
N THR A 87 1.84 12.97 1.91
CA THR A 87 1.66 13.00 0.46
C THR A 87 1.98 11.66 -0.19
N LEU A 88 1.20 11.32 -1.20
CA LEU A 88 1.45 10.21 -2.10
C LEU A 88 1.75 10.76 -3.49
N LEU A 89 2.99 10.57 -3.93
CA LEU A 89 3.49 11.03 -5.22
C LEU A 89 3.51 9.87 -6.20
N VAL A 90 2.92 10.09 -7.37
CA VAL A 90 2.92 9.17 -8.50
C VAL A 90 3.78 9.75 -9.61
N ARG A 91 4.81 9.02 -10.02
CA ARG A 91 5.67 9.38 -11.15
C ARG A 91 5.21 8.67 -12.41
N TYR A 92 5.08 9.43 -13.48
CA TYR A 92 4.72 8.93 -14.79
C TYR A 92 5.95 8.86 -15.72
N SER A 93 5.82 8.09 -16.79
CA SER A 93 6.83 7.88 -17.83
C SER A 93 7.11 9.12 -18.67
N ASN A 94 6.15 10.05 -18.76
CA ASN A 94 6.31 11.36 -19.39
C ASN A 94 7.13 12.35 -18.52
N GLY A 95 7.58 11.93 -17.33
CA GLY A 95 8.28 12.78 -16.37
C GLY A 95 7.37 13.63 -15.48
N GLU A 96 6.05 13.54 -15.64
CA GLU A 96 5.09 14.21 -14.78
C GLU A 96 5.04 13.53 -13.41
N GLU A 97 4.93 14.34 -12.35
CA GLU A 97 4.71 13.87 -11.00
C GLU A 97 3.39 14.45 -10.48
N LYS A 98 2.46 13.58 -10.04
CA LYS A 98 1.21 13.99 -9.42
C LYS A 98 1.26 13.70 -7.94
N SER A 99 0.97 14.73 -7.14
CA SER A 99 0.89 14.63 -5.68
C SER A 99 -0.55 14.52 -5.24
N LEU A 100 -0.85 13.52 -4.41
CA LEU A 100 -2.09 13.42 -3.65
C LEU A 100 -1.81 13.81 -2.20
N ASP A 101 -2.53 14.81 -1.71
CA ASP A 101 -2.59 15.07 -0.27
C ASP A 101 -3.46 14.02 0.40
N ILE A 102 -2.88 13.29 1.35
CA ILE A 102 -3.49 12.18 2.05
C ILE A 102 -3.59 12.44 3.56
N LYS A 103 -3.34 13.68 4.00
CA LYS A 103 -3.49 14.09 5.39
C LYS A 103 -4.97 14.04 5.81
N GLU A 104 -5.22 13.54 7.02
CA GLU A 104 -6.56 13.39 7.61
C GLU A 104 -7.52 12.44 6.87
N LYS A 105 -7.07 11.78 5.80
CA LYS A 105 -7.87 10.82 5.05
C LYS A 105 -7.79 9.42 5.65
N HIS A 106 -8.85 8.64 5.50
CA HIS A 106 -8.83 7.21 5.81
C HIS A 106 -8.14 6.41 4.69
N SER A 107 -7.53 5.26 5.00
CA SER A 107 -6.78 4.45 4.01
C SER A 107 -7.62 4.01 2.81
N SER A 108 -8.92 3.76 3.01
CA SER A 108 -9.86 3.43 1.92
C SER A 108 -10.08 4.60 0.96
N VAL A 109 -10.18 5.83 1.48
CA VAL A 109 -10.34 7.04 0.66
C VAL A 109 -9.07 7.28 -0.15
N ILE A 110 -7.90 7.15 0.49
CA ILE A 110 -6.59 7.27 -0.19
C ILE A 110 -6.49 6.29 -1.35
N LEU A 111 -6.90 5.03 -1.15
CA LEU A 111 -6.89 4.02 -2.19
C LEU A 111 -7.84 4.36 -3.35
N ASN A 112 -9.05 4.83 -3.06
CA ASN A 112 -10.01 5.19 -4.09
C ASN A 112 -9.51 6.37 -4.94
N GLU A 113 -8.98 7.42 -4.30
CA GLU A 113 -8.36 8.55 -4.99
C GLU A 113 -7.17 8.10 -5.84
N PHE A 114 -6.33 7.22 -5.29
CA PHE A 114 -5.21 6.64 -6.02
C PHE A 114 -5.65 5.87 -7.26
N ILE A 115 -6.68 5.01 -7.15
CA ILE A 115 -7.23 4.25 -8.28
C ILE A 115 -7.82 5.20 -9.32
N GLN A 116 -8.53 6.24 -8.90
CA GLN A 116 -9.10 7.24 -9.82
C GLN A 116 -8.00 8.02 -10.56
N LEU A 117 -6.94 8.42 -9.87
CA LEU A 117 -5.81 9.14 -10.46
C LEU A 117 -5.02 8.28 -11.45
N THR A 118 -4.72 7.05 -11.05
CA THR A 118 -3.89 6.12 -11.83
C THR A 118 -4.67 5.33 -12.86
N LYS A 119 -6.01 5.32 -12.79
CA LYS A 119 -6.89 4.43 -13.58
C LYS A 119 -6.50 2.95 -13.44
N ALA A 120 -5.97 2.57 -12.28
CA ALA A 120 -5.55 1.21 -12.00
C ALA A 120 -6.72 0.22 -12.09
N GLN A 121 -6.43 -0.98 -12.59
CA GLN A 121 -7.44 -2.03 -12.73
C GLN A 121 -7.36 -3.00 -11.56
N LYS A 122 -8.50 -3.38 -10.99
CA LYS A 122 -8.54 -4.42 -9.96
C LYS A 122 -8.14 -5.76 -10.57
N VAL A 123 -7.30 -6.51 -9.85
CA VAL A 123 -6.89 -7.85 -10.26
C VAL A 123 -8.10 -8.78 -10.14
N ALA A 124 -8.35 -9.63 -11.15
CA ALA A 124 -9.43 -10.59 -11.11
C ALA A 124 -9.17 -11.65 -10.03
N GLU A 125 -10.22 -12.08 -9.31
CA GLU A 125 -10.06 -13.01 -8.17
C GLU A 125 -9.36 -14.32 -8.53
N LYS A 126 -9.56 -14.80 -9.77
CA LYS A 126 -8.90 -16.00 -10.31
C LYS A 126 -7.38 -15.88 -10.39
N ASP A 127 -6.86 -14.67 -10.58
CA ASP A 127 -5.43 -14.40 -10.75
C ASP A 127 -4.76 -14.11 -9.40
N ILE A 128 -5.54 -13.96 -8.33
CA ILE A 128 -5.03 -13.70 -7.00
C ILE A 128 -4.72 -15.04 -6.32
N PRO A 129 -3.46 -15.32 -5.96
CA PRO A 129 -3.12 -16.57 -5.31
C PRO A 129 -3.81 -16.65 -3.94
N TYR A 130 -4.44 -17.79 -3.67
CA TYR A 130 -5.00 -18.09 -2.37
C TYR A 130 -4.35 -19.34 -1.80
N LEU A 131 -3.43 -19.12 -0.86
CA LEU A 131 -2.73 -20.19 -0.18
C LEU A 131 -3.68 -20.80 0.86
N ARG A 132 -4.11 -22.03 0.61
CA ARG A 132 -4.87 -22.85 1.55
C ARG A 132 -3.95 -23.83 2.24
N GLU A 133 -4.37 -24.28 3.40
CA GLU A 133 -3.70 -25.38 4.10
C GLU A 133 -3.81 -26.64 3.22
N PHE A 134 -2.69 -27.29 2.91
CA PHE A 134 -2.67 -28.62 2.28
C PHE A 134 -3.07 -29.65 3.34
N ALA A 135 -4.32 -29.62 3.79
CA ALA A 135 -4.83 -30.58 4.77
C ALA A 135 -5.22 -31.91 4.11
N ASN A 136 -5.48 -31.95 2.80
CA ASN A 136 -5.91 -33.16 2.10
C ASN A 136 -5.47 -33.13 0.62
N MET A 137 -4.32 -33.72 0.32
CA MET A 137 -4.06 -34.34 -0.98
C MET A 137 -3.47 -35.71 -0.69
N ASN A 138 -4.37 -36.64 -0.34
CA ASN A 138 -4.13 -38.07 -0.47
C ASN A 138 -4.67 -38.51 -1.83
#